data_AF-A0A955L7E2-F1
#
_entry.id   AF-A0A955L7E2-F1
#
_cell.length_a   1.000
_cell.length_b   1.000
_cell.length_c   1.000
_cell.angle_alpha   90.00
_cell.angle_beta   90.00
_cell.angle_gamma   90.00
#
_symmetry.space_group_name_H-M   'P 1'
#
loop_
_entity.id
_entity.type
_entity.pdbx_description
1 polymer ?
#
loop_
_entity_poly.entity_id
_entity_poly.type
_entity_poly.pdbx_seq_one_letter_code
_entity_poly.pdbx_strand_id
1 'polypeptide(L)'
;MCRILAVQKTTPTQPQKLLYSFAEMCKKSRTPDGDRQGDGWGIAWLDEATTWKSYKSTSPVWEDTKIFEQLPETRLFIVHARSKSFETDSVDEAFNQPYLSNTIACAFNGELHGVMIPAEGKIGAEKIFSLVQKYKSENLTTTLQKLNQQLDIGVKEVIGSNIVVSDSSALYALCKHWGKTPDYHTIRYIHDSQTTIICSEIITLEGINNSVWKEMSNGEVIQLSFD
;
A
#
# COMPACT_ATOMS: atom_id res chain seq x y z
N MET A 1 11.51 -5.49 -1.30
CA MET A 1 10.14 -5.53 -0.74
C MET A 1 9.77 -4.21 -0.06
N CYS A 2 8.53 -3.76 -0.25
CA CYS A 2 8.08 -2.39 0.01
C CYS A 2 7.43 -2.20 1.40
N ARG A 3 6.97 -0.98 1.69
CA ARG A 3 6.11 -0.63 2.84
C ARG A 3 4.93 0.23 2.37
N ILE A 4 3.77 0.04 2.97
CA ILE A 4 2.52 0.74 2.66
C ILE A 4 1.95 1.38 3.92
N LEU A 5 1.40 2.58 3.78
CA LEU A 5 0.51 3.23 4.73
C LEU A 5 -0.71 3.74 3.97
N ALA A 6 -1.92 3.42 4.43
CA ALA A 6 -3.15 4.03 3.97
C ALA A 6 -3.92 4.57 5.16
N VAL A 7 -4.50 5.76 5.01
CA VAL A 7 -5.22 6.44 6.07
C VAL A 7 -6.50 7.01 5.51
N GLN A 8 -7.60 6.78 6.22
CA GLN A 8 -8.88 7.40 5.96
C GLN A 8 -9.40 8.01 7.27
N LYS A 9 -9.97 9.22 7.20
CA LYS A 9 -10.61 9.90 8.33
C LYS A 9 -11.96 10.47 7.93
N THR A 10 -12.84 10.67 8.90
CA THR A 10 -14.14 11.33 8.67
C THR A 10 -13.98 12.82 8.42
N THR A 11 -12.94 13.46 8.98
CA THR A 11 -12.61 14.88 8.78
C THR A 11 -11.25 15.00 8.09
N PRO A 12 -11.07 15.88 7.10
CA PRO A 12 -9.76 16.19 6.54
C PRO A 12 -8.76 16.60 7.63
N THR A 13 -7.54 16.07 7.55
CA THR A 13 -6.46 16.45 8.47
C THR A 13 -5.13 16.53 7.75
N GLN A 14 -4.18 17.23 8.34
CA GLN A 14 -2.82 17.27 7.82
C GLN A 14 -2.14 15.89 7.88
N PRO A 15 -1.65 15.35 6.75
CA PRO A 15 -1.02 14.02 6.72
C PRO A 15 0.40 14.04 7.31
N GLN A 16 1.02 15.21 7.43
CA GLN A 16 2.43 15.43 7.76
C GLN A 16 2.96 14.56 8.92
N LYS A 17 2.28 14.53 10.08
CA LYS A 17 2.74 13.75 11.24
C LYS A 17 2.82 12.25 10.94
N LEU A 18 1.81 11.72 10.26
CA LEU A 18 1.76 10.31 9.85
C LEU A 18 2.85 9.99 8.83
N LEU A 19 3.12 10.92 7.90
CA LEU A 19 4.16 10.76 6.89
C LEU A 19 5.56 10.75 7.51
N TYR A 20 5.85 11.59 8.50
CA TYR A 20 7.13 11.52 9.22
C TYR A 20 7.30 10.17 9.94
N SER A 21 6.28 9.71 10.66
CA SER A 21 6.36 8.40 11.33
C SER A 21 6.52 7.25 10.32
N PHE A 22 5.85 7.32 9.17
CA PHE A 22 6.03 6.34 8.09
C PHE A 22 7.44 6.39 7.50
N ALA A 23 7.99 7.58 7.26
CA ALA A 23 9.33 7.76 6.71
C ALA A 23 10.40 7.21 7.66
N GLU A 24 10.28 7.51 8.95
CA GLU A 24 11.18 6.98 9.98
C GLU A 24 11.06 5.47 10.14
N MET A 25 9.85 4.92 10.05
CA MET A 25 9.63 3.47 10.01
C MET A 25 10.35 2.85 8.81
N CYS A 26 10.16 3.39 7.60
CA CYS A 26 10.83 2.88 6.39
C CYS A 26 12.36 2.95 6.47
N LYS A 27 12.92 4.01 7.07
CA LYS A 27 14.37 4.17 7.25
C LYS A 27 14.98 3.10 8.15
N LYS A 28 14.23 2.69 9.19
CA LYS A 28 14.64 1.68 10.18
C LYS A 28 14.36 0.26 9.71
N SER A 29 13.30 0.07 8.94
CA SER A 29 12.87 -1.23 8.43
C SER A 29 13.89 -1.83 7.46
N ARG A 30 13.91 -3.16 7.39
CA ARG A 30 14.74 -3.94 6.46
C ARG A 30 13.89 -5.02 5.81
N THR A 31 14.12 -5.27 4.53
CA THR A 31 13.54 -6.45 3.86
C THR A 31 14.12 -7.73 4.49
N PRO A 32 13.47 -8.88 4.29
CA PRO A 32 14.04 -10.19 4.63
C PRO A 32 15.49 -10.40 4.18
N ASP A 33 15.86 -9.84 3.02
CA ASP A 33 17.19 -9.94 2.43
C ASP A 33 18.15 -8.81 2.89
N GLY A 34 17.67 -7.89 3.73
CA GLY A 34 18.48 -6.84 4.36
C GLY A 34 18.45 -5.48 3.64
N ASP A 35 17.69 -5.34 2.57
CA ASP A 35 17.56 -4.09 1.82
C ASP A 35 16.73 -3.04 2.55
N ARG A 36 16.89 -1.78 2.15
CA ARG A 36 16.07 -0.65 2.60
C ARG A 36 15.04 -0.29 1.55
N GLN A 37 13.92 0.30 1.95
CA GLN A 37 12.92 0.88 1.04
C GLN A 37 13.39 2.23 0.45
N GLY A 38 14.54 2.22 -0.21
CA GLY A 38 15.24 3.42 -0.70
C GLY A 38 15.10 3.67 -2.20
N ASP A 39 14.34 2.87 -2.94
CA ASP A 39 14.25 2.93 -4.41
C ASP A 39 13.20 3.92 -4.93
N GLY A 40 12.73 4.80 -4.05
CA GLY A 40 11.67 5.76 -4.33
C GLY A 40 10.43 5.55 -3.47
N TRP A 41 9.49 6.46 -3.62
CA TRP A 41 8.20 6.41 -2.95
C TRP A 41 7.16 7.18 -3.75
N GLY A 42 5.92 7.07 -3.30
CA GLY A 42 4.85 7.94 -3.76
C GLY A 42 3.72 8.01 -2.75
N ILE A 43 2.88 9.00 -2.95
CA ILE A 43 1.65 9.23 -2.22
C ILE A 43 0.54 9.56 -3.21
N ALA A 44 -0.64 9.00 -2.96
CA ALA A 44 -1.89 9.42 -3.55
C ALA A 44 -2.82 9.97 -2.46
N TRP A 45 -3.54 11.05 -2.74
CA TRP A 45 -4.52 11.62 -1.82
C TRP A 45 -5.76 12.09 -2.56
N LEU A 46 -6.88 12.17 -1.85
CA LEU A 46 -8.07 12.86 -2.35
C LEU A 46 -7.96 14.35 -2.08
N ASP A 47 -8.21 15.15 -3.10
CA ASP A 47 -8.45 16.58 -2.95
C ASP A 47 -9.90 16.89 -2.51
N GLU A 48 -10.20 18.17 -2.31
CA GLU A 48 -11.53 18.66 -1.92
C GLU A 48 -12.62 18.33 -2.95
N ALA A 49 -12.25 18.18 -4.23
CA ALA A 49 -13.13 17.80 -5.33
C ALA A 49 -13.25 16.27 -5.51
N THR A 50 -12.86 15.50 -4.48
CA THR A 50 -12.84 14.03 -4.46
C THR A 50 -12.11 13.40 -5.64
N THR A 51 -11.09 14.09 -6.15
CA THR A 51 -10.25 13.63 -7.24
C THR A 51 -8.92 13.13 -6.68
N TRP A 52 -8.44 11.99 -7.18
CA TRP A 52 -7.12 11.49 -6.83
C TRP A 52 -6.02 12.37 -7.40
N LYS A 53 -5.11 12.80 -6.52
CA LYS A 53 -3.84 13.44 -6.85
C LYS A 53 -2.70 12.53 -6.40
N SER A 54 -1.52 12.72 -6.99
CA SER A 54 -0.34 11.97 -6.58
C SER A 54 0.95 12.75 -6.71
N TYR A 55 1.91 12.36 -5.89
CA TYR A 55 3.32 12.72 -5.98
C TYR A 55 4.16 11.46 -5.94
N LYS A 56 5.21 11.40 -6.74
CA LYS A 56 6.15 10.28 -6.80
C LYS A 56 7.56 10.83 -6.85
N SER A 57 8.51 10.06 -6.32
CA SER A 57 9.91 10.45 -6.25
C SER A 57 10.79 9.22 -6.27
N THR A 58 11.92 9.30 -6.95
CA THR A 58 12.93 8.24 -6.94
C THR A 58 13.84 8.31 -5.71
N SER A 59 13.78 9.39 -4.93
CA SER A 59 14.50 9.51 -3.65
C SER A 59 13.80 8.68 -2.56
N PRO A 60 14.51 8.20 -1.54
CA PRO A 60 13.87 7.59 -0.38
C PRO A 60 12.91 8.55 0.33
N VAL A 61 11.80 8.04 0.86
CA VAL A 61 10.78 8.84 1.56
C VAL A 61 11.33 9.65 2.75
N TRP A 62 12.38 9.15 3.41
CA TRP A 62 13.02 9.84 4.55
C TRP A 62 14.01 10.94 4.14
N GLU A 63 14.32 11.08 2.85
CA GLU A 63 15.16 12.16 2.30
C GLU A 63 14.31 13.26 1.66
N ASP A 64 13.05 12.96 1.34
CA ASP A 64 12.11 13.83 0.64
C ASP A 64 11.01 14.38 1.57
N THR A 65 11.38 14.73 2.80
CA THR A 65 10.39 15.07 3.84
C THR A 65 9.80 16.48 3.72
N LYS A 66 10.42 17.36 2.92
CA LYS A 66 9.94 18.73 2.70
C LYS A 66 8.60 18.77 1.96
N ILE A 67 8.29 17.75 1.15
CA ILE A 67 6.99 17.69 0.47
C ILE A 67 5.84 17.47 1.46
N PHE A 68 6.11 16.91 2.65
CA PHE A 68 5.06 16.62 3.63
C PHE A 68 4.36 17.89 4.12
N GLU A 69 5.07 19.02 4.13
CA GLU A 69 4.56 20.35 4.49
C GLU A 69 3.73 21.00 3.37
N GLN A 70 3.86 20.51 2.14
CA GLN A 70 3.19 21.06 0.95
C GLN A 70 1.90 20.30 0.63
N LEU A 71 1.68 19.14 1.24
CA LEU A 71 0.47 18.35 1.03
C LEU A 71 -0.73 19.05 1.71
N PRO A 72 -1.88 19.14 1.03
CA PRO A 72 -3.07 19.71 1.62
C PRO A 72 -3.65 18.80 2.71
N GLU A 73 -4.54 19.36 3.51
CA GLU A 73 -5.41 18.53 4.34
C GLU A 73 -6.20 17.58 3.46
N THR A 74 -6.31 16.34 3.92
CA THR A 74 -7.05 15.32 3.19
C THR A 74 -7.71 14.36 4.16
N ARG A 75 -8.84 13.81 3.74
CA ARG A 75 -9.54 12.74 4.45
C ARG A 75 -9.01 11.36 4.09
N LEU A 76 -8.23 11.21 3.03
CA LEU A 76 -7.82 9.91 2.52
C LEU A 76 -6.52 9.99 1.71
N PHE A 77 -5.53 9.20 2.11
CA PHE A 77 -4.30 9.03 1.36
C PHE A 77 -3.74 7.62 1.44
N ILE A 78 -2.94 7.24 0.44
CA ILE A 78 -2.17 5.99 0.38
C ILE A 78 -0.73 6.37 0.04
N VAL A 79 0.23 5.84 0.78
CA VAL A 79 1.67 6.06 0.61
C VAL A 79 2.35 4.71 0.45
N HIS A 80 3.33 4.65 -0.43
CA HIS A 80 4.12 3.45 -0.67
C HIS A 80 5.61 3.80 -0.80
N ALA A 81 6.45 3.18 0.02
CA ALA A 81 7.91 3.24 -0.08
C ALA A 81 8.43 1.98 -0.78
N ARG A 82 9.19 2.16 -1.87
CA ARG A 82 9.62 1.10 -2.77
C ARG A 82 10.97 0.53 -2.33
N SER A 83 11.08 -0.79 -2.37
CA SER A 83 12.36 -1.48 -2.57
C SER A 83 12.18 -2.43 -3.74
N LYS A 84 13.05 -2.30 -4.74
CA LYS A 84 13.05 -3.14 -5.94
C LYS A 84 13.22 -4.61 -5.54
N SER A 85 12.64 -5.49 -6.35
CA SER A 85 12.82 -6.93 -6.17
C SER A 85 14.04 -7.44 -6.91
N PHE A 86 14.50 -6.76 -7.96
CA PHE A 86 15.65 -7.17 -8.75
C PHE A 86 16.63 -6.00 -8.96
N GLU A 87 17.93 -6.26 -8.85
CA GLU A 87 18.98 -5.25 -9.10
C GLU A 87 18.91 -4.65 -10.51
N THR A 88 18.39 -5.42 -11.48
CA THR A 88 18.22 -4.99 -12.87
C THR A 88 17.00 -4.10 -13.09
N ASP A 89 16.12 -3.92 -12.10
CA ASP A 89 14.93 -3.09 -12.25
C ASP A 89 15.32 -1.62 -12.45
N SER A 90 14.68 -0.94 -13.40
CA SER A 90 14.92 0.49 -13.64
C SER A 90 14.51 1.35 -12.43
N VAL A 91 15.29 2.41 -12.17
CA VAL A 91 14.87 3.55 -11.34
C VAL A 91 14.03 4.47 -12.23
N ASP A 92 12.73 4.20 -12.34
CA ASP A 92 11.78 5.05 -13.03
C ASP A 92 10.70 5.50 -12.05
N GLU A 93 10.43 6.80 -12.00
CA GLU A 93 9.39 7.39 -11.16
C GLU A 93 8.01 6.79 -11.47
N ALA A 94 7.76 6.40 -12.74
CA ALA A 94 6.51 5.78 -13.15
C ALA A 94 6.22 4.46 -12.41
N PHE A 95 7.26 3.76 -11.96
CA PHE A 95 7.15 2.50 -11.21
C PHE A 95 6.90 2.67 -9.73
N ASN A 96 6.99 3.90 -9.21
CA ASN A 96 6.61 4.19 -7.84
C ASN A 96 5.10 4.20 -7.69
N GLN A 97 4.63 3.72 -6.55
CA GLN A 97 3.22 3.55 -6.23
C GLN A 97 2.79 4.63 -5.23
N PRO A 98 1.48 4.92 -5.06
CA PRO A 98 0.32 4.22 -5.64
C PRO A 98 0.13 4.38 -7.15
N TYR A 99 -0.53 3.39 -7.77
CA TYR A 99 -1.09 3.52 -9.12
C TYR A 99 -2.51 4.05 -9.05
N LEU A 100 -2.85 4.92 -10.00
CA LEU A 100 -4.13 5.62 -10.05
C LEU A 100 -4.94 5.23 -11.28
N SER A 101 -6.25 5.24 -11.10
CA SER A 101 -7.22 5.45 -12.17
C SER A 101 -8.21 6.54 -11.75
N ASN A 102 -9.17 6.85 -12.61
CA ASN A 102 -10.21 7.83 -12.29
C ASN A 102 -10.99 7.50 -11.01
N THR A 103 -11.08 6.22 -10.63
CA THR A 103 -11.94 5.78 -9.51
C THR A 103 -11.18 5.17 -8.34
N ILE A 104 -9.91 4.79 -8.51
CA ILE A 104 -9.17 4.08 -7.46
C ILE A 104 -7.71 4.52 -7.34
N ALA A 105 -7.17 4.39 -6.13
CA ALA A 105 -5.74 4.39 -5.84
C ALA A 105 -5.34 3.01 -5.27
N CYS A 106 -4.23 2.44 -5.76
CA CYS A 106 -3.81 1.08 -5.41
C CYS A 106 -2.31 1.02 -5.13
N ALA A 107 -1.94 0.35 -4.04
CA ALA A 107 -0.57 0.03 -3.67
C ALA A 107 -0.41 -1.48 -3.44
N PHE A 108 0.74 -2.01 -3.82
CA PHE A 108 1.10 -3.42 -3.76
C PHE A 108 2.48 -3.58 -3.14
N ASN A 109 2.58 -4.48 -2.15
CA ASN A 109 3.83 -4.91 -1.55
C ASN A 109 3.91 -6.44 -1.62
N GLY A 110 4.76 -6.92 -2.52
CA GLY A 110 4.91 -8.34 -2.72
C GLY A 110 5.95 -8.68 -3.77
N GLU A 111 6.25 -9.97 -3.85
CA GLU A 111 7.16 -10.55 -4.81
C GLU A 111 6.61 -11.90 -5.25
N LEU A 112 6.49 -12.06 -6.57
CA LEU A 112 5.81 -13.17 -7.22
C LEU A 112 6.76 -13.81 -8.24
N HIS A 113 7.00 -15.12 -8.15
CA HIS A 113 7.84 -15.86 -9.09
C HIS A 113 7.04 -16.89 -9.89
N GLY A 114 7.36 -16.99 -11.19
CA GLY A 114 6.68 -17.93 -12.08
C GLY A 114 5.20 -17.59 -12.29
N VAL A 115 4.88 -16.31 -12.40
CA VAL A 115 3.51 -15.81 -12.64
C VAL A 115 3.05 -16.21 -14.04
N MET A 116 2.00 -17.03 -14.11
CA MET A 116 1.35 -17.46 -15.35
C MET A 116 0.07 -16.67 -15.64
N ILE A 117 -0.27 -15.70 -14.79
CA ILE A 117 -1.47 -14.88 -14.93
C ILE A 117 -1.25 -13.84 -16.05
N PRO A 118 -2.06 -13.86 -17.12
CA PRO A 118 -1.95 -12.86 -18.19
C PRO A 118 -2.43 -11.50 -17.66
N ALA A 119 -1.51 -10.54 -17.63
CA ALA A 119 -1.73 -9.19 -17.11
C ALA A 119 -0.86 -8.17 -17.86
N GLU A 120 -1.38 -6.95 -18.02
CA GLU A 120 -0.67 -5.85 -18.69
C GLU A 120 0.26 -5.14 -17.70
N GLY A 121 1.45 -4.74 -18.16
CA GLY A 121 2.42 -4.02 -17.34
C GLY A 121 3.85 -4.52 -17.52
N LYS A 122 4.82 -3.64 -17.29
CA LYS A 122 6.26 -3.90 -17.36
C LYS A 122 6.75 -4.58 -16.10
N ILE A 123 6.25 -4.15 -14.93
CA ILE A 123 6.63 -4.72 -13.62
C ILE A 123 5.46 -5.41 -12.91
N GLY A 124 5.77 -6.26 -11.93
CA GLY A 124 4.76 -7.04 -11.20
C GLY A 124 3.65 -6.19 -10.58
N ALA A 125 3.99 -5.03 -10.01
CA ALA A 125 3.02 -4.13 -9.42
C ALA A 125 2.05 -3.51 -10.46
N GLU A 126 2.50 -3.20 -11.67
CA GLU A 126 1.63 -2.74 -12.77
C GLU A 126 0.69 -3.86 -13.21
N LYS A 127 1.20 -5.09 -13.30
CA LYS A 127 0.40 -6.28 -13.62
C LYS A 127 -0.72 -6.49 -12.60
N ILE A 128 -0.42 -6.42 -11.31
CA ILE A 128 -1.43 -6.48 -10.25
C ILE A 128 -2.45 -5.36 -10.41
N PHE A 129 -2.00 -4.12 -10.65
CA PHE A 129 -2.91 -3.00 -10.86
C PHE A 129 -3.83 -3.21 -12.08
N SER A 130 -3.32 -3.76 -13.18
CA SER A 130 -4.13 -4.07 -14.37
C SER A 130 -5.23 -5.09 -14.06
N LEU A 131 -4.95 -6.09 -13.21
CA LEU A 131 -5.94 -7.08 -12.81
C LEU A 131 -6.97 -6.50 -11.84
N VAL A 132 -6.57 -5.64 -10.89
CA VAL A 132 -7.50 -4.88 -10.05
C VAL A 132 -8.46 -4.07 -10.92
N GLN A 133 -7.91 -3.36 -11.92
CA GLN A 133 -8.69 -2.55 -12.87
C GLN A 133 -9.66 -3.38 -13.70
N LYS A 134 -9.26 -4.59 -14.09
CA LYS A 134 -10.09 -5.54 -14.85
C LYS A 134 -11.27 -6.07 -14.04
N TYR A 135 -11.08 -6.31 -12.74
CA TYR A 135 -12.09 -6.98 -11.90
C TYR A 135 -12.95 -6.02 -11.06
N LYS A 136 -12.53 -4.76 -10.87
CA LYS A 136 -13.21 -3.79 -9.97
C LYS A 136 -14.69 -3.53 -10.28
N SER A 137 -15.18 -3.86 -11.48
CA SER A 137 -16.59 -3.72 -11.85
C SER A 137 -17.55 -4.50 -10.95
N GLU A 138 -17.04 -5.50 -10.21
CA GLU A 138 -17.84 -6.36 -9.33
C GLU A 138 -17.82 -5.95 -7.85
N ASN A 139 -17.23 -4.80 -7.51
CA ASN A 139 -16.78 -4.35 -6.17
C ASN A 139 -15.33 -4.77 -5.83
N LEU A 140 -14.67 -3.98 -4.96
CA LEU A 140 -13.25 -4.18 -4.64
C LEU A 140 -12.98 -5.37 -3.69
N THR A 141 -13.90 -5.69 -2.77
CA THR A 141 -13.77 -6.87 -1.89
C THR A 141 -13.72 -8.16 -2.71
N THR A 142 -14.69 -8.34 -3.61
CA THR A 142 -14.75 -9.48 -4.52
C THR A 142 -13.58 -9.49 -5.49
N THR A 143 -13.12 -8.31 -5.93
CA THR A 143 -11.89 -8.19 -6.74
C THR A 143 -10.67 -8.75 -6.02
N LEU A 144 -10.43 -8.34 -4.78
CA LEU A 144 -9.30 -8.81 -3.99
C LEU A 144 -9.40 -10.32 -3.66
N GLN A 145 -10.61 -10.82 -3.39
CA GLN A 145 -10.86 -12.25 -3.20
C GLN A 145 -10.53 -13.07 -4.45
N LYS A 146 -10.95 -12.61 -5.63
CA LYS A 146 -10.62 -13.25 -6.91
C LYS A 146 -9.11 -13.23 -7.17
N LEU A 147 -8.46 -12.10 -6.92
CA LEU A 147 -7.00 -12.00 -7.05
C LEU A 147 -6.29 -12.99 -6.13
N ASN A 148 -6.72 -13.08 -4.86
CA ASN A 148 -6.16 -14.04 -3.91
C ASN A 148 -6.26 -15.49 -4.43
N GLN A 149 -7.43 -15.89 -4.93
CA GLN A 149 -7.63 -17.22 -5.52
C GLN A 149 -6.77 -17.45 -6.77
N GLN A 150 -6.61 -16.44 -7.63
CA GLN A 150 -5.77 -16.56 -8.82
C GLN A 150 -4.29 -16.69 -8.48
N LEU A 151 -3.82 -15.98 -7.44
CA LEU A 151 -2.44 -16.08 -6.99
C LEU A 151 -2.12 -17.46 -6.42
N ASP A 152 -3.09 -18.12 -5.76
CA ASP A 152 -2.94 -19.49 -5.25
C ASP A 152 -2.73 -20.53 -6.37
N ILE A 153 -3.26 -20.29 -7.58
CA ILE A 153 -3.23 -21.26 -8.70
C ILE A 153 -2.16 -20.87 -9.74
N GLY A 154 -1.99 -19.58 -9.97
CA GLY A 154 -1.28 -19.03 -11.11
C GLY A 154 0.16 -18.60 -10.84
N VAL A 155 0.69 -18.86 -9.65
CA VAL A 155 2.05 -18.47 -9.25
C VAL A 155 2.78 -19.65 -8.63
N LYS A 156 4.04 -19.87 -9.05
CA LYS A 156 4.85 -20.99 -8.56
C LYS A 156 5.32 -20.76 -7.12
N GLU A 157 5.69 -19.51 -6.81
CA GLU A 157 6.14 -19.09 -5.49
C GLU A 157 5.76 -17.63 -5.25
N VAL A 158 5.22 -17.34 -4.08
CA VAL A 158 4.88 -15.99 -3.66
C VAL A 158 5.54 -15.72 -2.31
N ILE A 159 6.37 -14.70 -2.21
CA ILE A 159 6.97 -14.33 -0.93
C ILE A 159 5.94 -13.52 -0.10
N GLY A 160 5.28 -12.57 -0.77
CA GLY A 160 4.18 -11.78 -0.21
C GLY A 160 3.33 -11.17 -1.32
N SER A 161 2.09 -10.83 -1.02
CA SER A 161 1.14 -10.21 -1.95
C SER A 161 0.13 -9.34 -1.21
N ASN A 162 0.64 -8.32 -0.55
CA ASN A 162 -0.21 -7.33 0.11
C ASN A 162 -0.72 -6.32 -0.92
N ILE A 163 -2.04 -6.12 -0.96
CA ILE A 163 -2.67 -5.11 -1.80
C ILE A 163 -3.48 -4.20 -0.89
N VAL A 164 -3.33 -2.89 -1.05
CA VAL A 164 -4.20 -1.88 -0.44
C VAL A 164 -4.78 -1.03 -1.55
N VAL A 165 -6.09 -0.93 -1.61
CA VAL A 165 -6.81 -0.18 -2.64
C VAL A 165 -7.93 0.65 -2.01
N SER A 166 -8.22 1.80 -2.60
CA SER A 166 -9.34 2.64 -2.21
C SER A 166 -10.10 3.11 -3.43
N ASP A 167 -11.43 3.20 -3.29
CA ASP A 167 -12.35 3.79 -4.27
C ASP A 167 -12.85 5.18 -3.86
N SER A 168 -12.14 5.87 -2.96
CA SER A 168 -12.51 7.13 -2.31
C SER A 168 -13.53 7.04 -1.17
N SER A 169 -14.29 5.95 -1.09
CA SER A 169 -15.32 5.75 -0.05
C SER A 169 -14.82 4.87 1.09
N ALA A 170 -14.00 3.88 0.76
CA ALA A 170 -13.49 2.90 1.72
C ALA A 170 -12.02 2.54 1.45
N LEU A 171 -11.40 1.91 2.45
CA LEU A 171 -10.13 1.22 2.31
C LEU A 171 -10.36 -0.29 2.24
N TYR A 172 -9.70 -0.92 1.28
CA TYR A 172 -9.71 -2.37 1.11
C TYR A 172 -8.29 -2.90 1.18
N ALA A 173 -8.10 -4.04 1.82
CA ALA A 173 -6.79 -4.68 1.86
C ALA A 173 -6.88 -6.19 1.70
N LEU A 174 -5.87 -6.75 1.03
CA LEU A 174 -5.54 -8.17 1.01
C LEU A 174 -4.21 -8.33 1.75
N CYS A 175 -4.16 -9.18 2.77
CA CYS A 175 -2.92 -9.60 3.42
C CYS A 175 -2.62 -11.02 2.98
N LYS A 176 -1.51 -11.26 2.28
CA LYS A 176 -1.16 -12.60 1.81
C LYS A 176 0.35 -12.79 1.82
N HIS A 177 0.79 -13.90 2.37
CA HIS A 177 2.19 -14.28 2.42
C HIS A 177 2.35 -15.80 2.45
N TRP A 178 3.45 -16.31 1.91
CA TRP A 178 3.82 -17.72 2.06
C TRP A 178 5.22 -17.84 2.66
N GLY A 179 5.41 -18.82 3.53
CA GLY A 179 6.75 -19.15 4.03
C GLY A 179 7.26 -18.31 5.20
N LYS A 180 8.55 -17.91 5.11
CA LYS A 180 9.48 -17.74 6.24
C LYS A 180 9.48 -16.38 6.95
N THR A 181 8.77 -15.38 6.44
CA THR A 181 8.78 -14.01 6.99
C THR A 181 7.38 -13.41 7.19
N PRO A 182 6.48 -14.11 7.92
CA PRO A 182 5.13 -13.63 8.18
C PRO A 182 5.14 -12.22 8.80
N ASP A 183 5.99 -11.97 9.79
CA ASP A 183 6.05 -10.68 10.51
C ASP A 183 6.29 -9.46 9.60
N TYR A 184 7.07 -9.64 8.53
CA TYR A 184 7.35 -8.59 7.55
C TYR A 184 6.13 -8.28 6.69
N HIS A 185 5.36 -9.31 6.31
CA HIS A 185 4.22 -9.20 5.41
C HIS A 185 2.87 -9.05 6.12
N THR A 186 2.79 -9.27 7.44
CA THR A 186 1.54 -9.04 8.17
C THR A 186 1.15 -7.57 8.11
N ILE A 187 0.01 -7.29 7.47
CA ILE A 187 -0.61 -5.97 7.51
C ILE A 187 -1.25 -5.75 8.88
N ARG A 188 -1.13 -4.54 9.40
CA ARG A 188 -1.73 -4.10 10.65
C ARG A 188 -2.69 -2.96 10.38
N TYR A 189 -3.77 -2.87 11.15
CA TYR A 189 -4.74 -1.80 10.97
C TYR A 189 -5.35 -1.31 12.28
N ILE A 190 -5.82 -0.06 12.24
CA ILE A 190 -6.70 0.57 13.22
C ILE A 190 -7.99 0.94 12.49
N HIS A 191 -9.13 0.73 13.11
CA HIS A 191 -10.41 1.18 12.61
C HIS A 191 -11.34 1.51 13.78
N ASP A 192 -11.74 2.78 13.84
CA ASP A 192 -12.73 3.31 14.77
C ASP A 192 -13.71 4.24 14.02
N SER A 193 -14.59 4.93 14.75
CA SER A 193 -15.63 5.79 14.16
C SER A 193 -15.11 7.04 13.44
N GLN A 194 -13.83 7.39 13.57
CA GLN A 194 -13.24 8.60 12.99
C GLN A 194 -12.01 8.33 12.13
N THR A 195 -11.28 7.25 12.40
CA THR A 195 -9.99 6.97 11.80
C THR A 195 -9.89 5.51 11.38
N THR A 196 -9.40 5.31 10.15
CA THR A 196 -8.93 4.04 9.64
C THR A 196 -7.48 4.20 9.22
N ILE A 197 -6.61 3.30 9.67
CA ILE A 197 -5.21 3.23 9.25
C ILE A 197 -4.90 1.78 8.88
N ILE A 198 -4.30 1.56 7.72
CA ILE A 198 -3.74 0.27 7.29
C ILE A 198 -2.25 0.49 7.07
N CYS A 199 -1.39 -0.29 7.71
CA CYS A 199 0.05 -0.11 7.60
C CYS A 199 0.79 -1.45 7.60
N SER A 200 1.95 -1.47 6.93
CA SER A 200 2.83 -2.64 6.93
C SER A 200 3.49 -2.91 8.29
N GLU A 201 3.64 -1.88 9.12
CA GLU A 201 4.27 -1.97 10.45
C GLU A 201 3.56 -1.00 11.40
N ILE A 202 3.62 -1.27 12.71
CA ILE A 202 3.09 -0.34 13.71
C ILE A 202 3.86 0.97 13.64
N ILE A 203 3.16 2.08 13.43
CA ILE A 203 3.72 3.42 13.58
C ILE A 203 3.40 3.96 14.96
N THR A 204 4.43 4.42 15.67
CA THR A 204 4.26 5.11 16.95
C THR A 204 3.99 6.58 16.69
N LEU A 205 2.84 7.06 17.17
CA LEU A 205 2.43 8.45 17.10
C LEU A 205 1.78 8.83 18.43
N GLU A 206 1.98 10.06 18.85
CA GLU A 206 1.27 10.62 19.99
C GLU A 206 -0.24 10.50 19.77
N GLY A 207 -0.95 9.92 20.75
CA GLY A 207 -2.38 9.66 20.68
C GLY A 207 -2.79 8.32 20.05
N ILE A 208 -1.85 7.55 19.47
CA ILE A 208 -2.12 6.18 19.00
C ILE A 208 -1.45 5.18 19.94
N ASN A 209 -2.26 4.43 20.69
CA ASN A 209 -1.77 3.38 21.55
C ASN A 209 -1.44 2.11 20.72
N ASN A 210 -0.27 1.52 20.92
CA ASN A 210 0.11 0.28 20.24
C ASN A 210 -0.90 -0.87 20.44
N SER A 211 -1.65 -0.87 21.55
CA SER A 211 -2.66 -1.91 21.84
C SER A 211 -3.91 -1.84 20.95
N VAL A 212 -4.12 -0.76 20.19
CA VAL A 212 -5.30 -0.63 19.32
C VAL A 212 -5.11 -1.24 17.93
N TRP A 213 -3.88 -1.60 17.58
CA TRP A 213 -3.58 -2.23 16.29
C TRP A 213 -4.09 -3.66 16.27
N LYS A 214 -4.75 -4.01 15.17
CA LYS A 214 -5.14 -5.38 14.82
C LYS A 214 -4.23 -5.89 13.72
N GLU A 215 -3.94 -7.18 13.72
CA GLU A 215 -3.19 -7.84 12.66
C GLU A 215 -4.15 -8.54 11.71
N MET A 216 -3.88 -8.45 10.40
CA MET A 216 -4.61 -9.21 9.40
C MET A 216 -4.09 -10.65 9.34
N SER A 217 -5.00 -11.60 9.15
CA SER A 217 -4.66 -13.00 8.93
C SER A 217 -4.16 -13.26 7.50
N ASN A 218 -3.40 -14.34 7.31
CA ASN A 218 -2.95 -14.72 5.98
C ASN A 218 -4.12 -15.08 5.06
N GLY A 219 -4.18 -14.46 3.88
CA GLY A 219 -5.25 -14.57 2.90
C GLY A 219 -6.50 -13.75 3.24
N GLU A 220 -6.48 -12.95 4.30
CA GLU A 220 -7.62 -12.14 4.70
C GLU A 220 -7.83 -10.97 3.72
N VAL A 221 -9.10 -10.74 3.38
CA VAL A 221 -9.57 -9.53 2.69
C VAL A 221 -10.47 -8.76 3.63
N ILE A 222 -10.17 -7.48 3.84
CA ILE A 222 -10.99 -6.57 4.64
C ILE A 222 -11.48 -5.39 3.80
N GLN A 223 -12.63 -4.86 4.20
CA GLN A 223 -13.18 -3.58 3.78
C GLN A 223 -13.43 -2.75 5.04
N LEU A 224 -12.91 -1.53 5.07
CA LEU A 224 -13.03 -0.60 6.18
C LEU A 224 -13.63 0.71 5.64
N SER A 225 -14.82 1.07 6.12
CA SER A 225 -15.54 2.28 5.76
C SER A 225 -16.18 2.88 7.01
N PHE A 226 -16.44 4.18 6.99
CA PHE A 226 -17.29 4.81 8.00
C PHE A 226 -18.76 4.58 7.63
N ASP A 227 -19.60 4.36 8.63
CA ASP A 227 -21.06 4.26 8.48
C ASP A 227 -21.69 5.60 8.05
#